data_AF-A0A939X2X7-F1
#
_entry.id   AF-A0A939X2X7-F1
#
_cell.length_a   1.000
_cell.length_b   1.000
_cell.length_c   1.000
_cell.angle_alpha   90.00
_cell.angle_beta   90.00
_cell.angle_gamma   90.00
#
_symmetry.space_group_name_H-M   'P 1'
#
loop_
_entity.id
_entity.type
_entity.pdbx_description
1 polymer ?
#
loop_
_entity_poly.entity_id
_entity_poly.type
_entity_poly.pdbx_seq_one_letter_code
_entity_poly.pdbx_strand_id
1 'polypeptide(L)'
;MNETHRRYIIISISTILCIVINFGFNHLAVFILHVPLFLDTIGTVTVTFLFGWIPGLICALATTTIESIICDYFLQLPMLYVICSFSAVLICQIFKNFIFNTDIIIVRISYLFILSIAMCIIISVLGGIIDTICVTYSNYKSYYPVASDFFKPNFIKLGLSQLGTNIISRFPINIVDRLITSFIAYILAVCYKKISKQS
;
A
#
# COMPACT_ATOMS: atom_id res chain seq x y z
N MET A 1 2.05 21.61 -27.97
CA MET A 1 1.23 21.14 -26.83
C MET A 1 1.54 22.00 -25.61
N ASN A 2 0.53 22.55 -24.93
CA ASN A 2 0.73 23.38 -23.73
C ASN A 2 1.48 22.57 -22.65
N GLU A 3 2.43 23.18 -21.94
CA GLU A 3 3.28 22.55 -20.92
C GLU A 3 2.46 21.88 -19.82
N THR A 4 1.37 22.54 -19.41
CA THR A 4 0.39 22.00 -18.46
C THR A 4 -0.25 20.70 -18.95
N HIS A 5 -0.58 20.63 -20.24
CA HIS A 5 -1.20 19.44 -20.83
C HIS A 5 -0.21 18.27 -20.91
N ARG A 6 1.05 18.56 -21.27
CA ARG A 6 2.14 17.57 -21.23
C ARG A 6 2.31 16.97 -19.84
N ARG A 7 2.27 17.81 -18.80
CA ARG A 7 2.41 17.39 -17.40
C ARG A 7 1.27 16.45 -16.99
N TYR A 8 0.02 16.75 -17.33
CA TYR A 8 -1.10 15.87 -17.01
C TYR A 8 -1.00 14.52 -17.71
N ILE A 9 -0.60 14.49 -18.99
CA ILE A 9 -0.38 13.23 -19.72
C ILE A 9 0.67 12.36 -19.02
N ILE A 10 1.78 12.95 -18.61
CA ILE A 10 2.86 12.24 -17.90
C ILE A 10 2.36 11.66 -16.57
N ILE A 11 1.60 12.45 -15.79
CA ILE A 11 1.02 12.00 -14.51
C ILE A 11 0.08 10.83 -14.76
N SER A 12 -0.81 10.93 -15.74
CA SER A 12 -1.78 9.88 -16.06
C SER A 12 -1.10 8.58 -16.49
N ILE A 13 -0.13 8.64 -17.41
CA ILE A 13 0.62 7.46 -17.88
C ILE A 13 1.38 6.82 -16.71
N SER A 14 2.04 7.63 -15.89
CA SER A 14 2.80 7.12 -14.73
C SER A 14 1.88 6.49 -13.68
N THR A 15 0.67 7.05 -13.49
CA THR A 15 -0.34 6.50 -12.58
C THR A 15 -0.82 5.14 -13.07
N ILE A 16 -1.11 5.01 -14.38
CA ILE A 16 -1.51 3.74 -14.99
C ILE A 16 -0.41 2.69 -14.83
N LEU A 17 0.85 3.05 -15.09
CA LEU A 17 1.97 2.14 -14.90
C LEU A 17 2.10 1.70 -13.43
N CYS A 18 1.91 2.61 -12.49
CA CYS A 18 1.93 2.29 -11.05
C CYS A 18 0.80 1.34 -10.63
N ILE A 19 -0.38 1.46 -11.24
CA ILE A 19 -1.48 0.50 -11.04
C ILE A 19 -1.03 -0.89 -11.50
N VAL A 20 -0.43 -1.00 -12.69
CA VAL A 20 0.10 -2.28 -13.21
C VAL A 20 1.18 -2.86 -12.29
N ILE A 21 2.08 -2.01 -11.76
CA ILE A 21 3.11 -2.42 -10.80
C ILE A 21 2.48 -3.03 -9.54
N ASN A 22 1.45 -2.39 -8.96
CA ASN A 22 0.77 -2.93 -7.77
C ASN A 22 0.24 -4.34 -8.01
N PHE A 23 -0.44 -4.55 -9.14
CA PHE A 23 -0.94 -5.88 -9.52
C PHE A 23 0.19 -6.89 -9.71
N GLY A 24 1.25 -6.50 -10.44
CA GLY A 24 2.38 -7.39 -10.71
C GLY A 24 3.09 -7.84 -9.43
N PHE A 25 3.34 -6.93 -8.49
CA PHE A 25 3.99 -7.27 -7.22
C PHE A 25 3.10 -8.07 -6.29
N ASN A 26 1.81 -7.74 -6.20
CA ASN A 26 0.86 -8.54 -5.42
C ASN A 26 0.76 -9.97 -5.95
N HIS A 27 0.60 -10.13 -7.27
CA HIS A 27 0.53 -11.43 -7.90
C HIS A 27 1.83 -12.23 -7.74
N LEU A 28 2.99 -11.58 -7.86
CA LEU A 28 4.30 -12.19 -7.60
C LEU A 28 4.41 -12.69 -6.15
N ALA A 29 4.00 -11.88 -5.17
CA ALA A 29 4.06 -12.25 -3.76
C ALA A 29 3.17 -13.46 -3.45
N VAL A 30 1.92 -13.42 -3.90
CA VAL A 30 0.90 -14.42 -3.55
C VAL A 30 1.08 -15.72 -4.33
N PHE A 31 1.15 -15.66 -5.66
CA PHE A 31 1.03 -16.88 -6.51
C PHE A 31 2.37 -17.49 -6.92
N ILE A 32 3.44 -16.70 -6.92
CA ILE A 32 4.75 -17.17 -7.39
C ILE A 32 5.64 -17.48 -6.18
N LEU A 33 5.82 -16.49 -5.30
CA LEU A 33 6.71 -16.60 -4.15
C LEU A 33 6.05 -17.24 -2.93
N HIS A 34 4.71 -17.30 -2.89
CA HIS A 34 3.94 -17.85 -1.78
C HIS A 34 4.31 -17.21 -0.42
N VAL A 35 4.63 -15.91 -0.43
CA VAL A 35 4.97 -15.15 0.77
C VAL A 35 3.74 -14.39 1.26
N PRO A 36 3.50 -14.32 2.59
CA PRO A 36 2.35 -13.61 3.15
C PRO A 36 2.62 -12.09 3.17
N LEU A 37 2.81 -11.50 1.98
CA LEU A 37 3.00 -10.05 1.78
C LEU A 37 1.95 -9.54 0.78
N PHE A 38 1.56 -8.28 0.91
CA PHE A 38 0.56 -7.66 0.03
C PHE A 38 1.24 -7.04 -1.20
N LEU A 39 2.29 -6.23 -0.99
CA LEU A 39 3.06 -5.49 -2.00
C LEU A 39 2.22 -4.71 -3.05
N ASP A 40 0.98 -4.40 -2.69
CA ASP A 40 -0.09 -3.83 -3.51
C ASP A 40 -0.09 -2.30 -3.56
N THR A 41 0.87 -1.66 -2.90
CA THR A 41 0.93 -0.19 -2.76
C THR A 41 2.29 0.40 -3.13
N ILE A 42 3.21 -0.39 -3.69
CA ILE A 42 4.51 0.08 -4.18
C ILE A 42 4.32 1.20 -5.22
N GLY A 43 3.50 0.96 -6.23
CA GLY A 43 3.14 1.94 -7.26
C GLY A 43 2.39 3.13 -6.67
N THR A 44 1.46 2.90 -5.74
CA THR A 44 0.70 3.96 -5.07
C THR A 44 1.59 4.93 -4.30
N VAL A 45 2.54 4.42 -3.51
CA VAL A 45 3.50 5.24 -2.78
C VAL A 45 4.46 5.93 -3.76
N THR A 46 4.87 5.24 -4.84
CA THR A 46 5.74 5.81 -5.88
C THR A 46 5.12 7.02 -6.55
N VAL A 47 3.87 6.90 -7.03
CA VAL A 47 3.17 8.00 -7.71
C VAL A 47 2.89 9.16 -6.74
N THR A 48 2.70 8.86 -5.45
CA THR A 48 2.59 9.88 -4.39
C THR A 48 3.89 10.66 -4.22
N PHE A 49 5.03 9.97 -4.13
CA PHE A 49 6.35 10.59 -4.08
C PHE A 49 6.66 11.43 -5.32
N LEU A 50 6.22 11.00 -6.50
CA LEU A 50 6.44 11.73 -7.74
C LEU A 50 5.54 12.96 -7.85
N PHE A 51 4.23 12.77 -7.78
CA PHE A 51 3.26 13.78 -8.22
C PHE A 51 2.32 14.27 -7.11
N GLY A 52 2.35 13.66 -5.93
CA GLY A 52 1.60 14.06 -4.75
C GLY A 52 0.37 13.19 -4.49
N TRP A 53 -0.40 13.59 -3.48
CA TRP A 53 -1.50 12.78 -2.94
C TRP A 53 -2.64 12.53 -3.92
N ILE A 54 -2.99 13.47 -4.81
CA ILE A 54 -4.13 13.28 -5.73
C ILE A 54 -3.90 12.08 -6.67
N PRO A 55 -2.79 11.99 -7.44
CA PRO A 55 -2.49 10.79 -8.22
C PRO A 55 -2.34 9.54 -7.36
N GLY A 56 -1.84 9.67 -6.14
CA GLY A 56 -1.77 8.59 -5.15
C GLY A 56 -3.14 8.00 -4.82
N LEU A 57 -4.12 8.84 -4.49
CA LEU A 57 -5.49 8.41 -4.18
C LEU A 57 -6.17 7.77 -5.40
N ILE A 58 -5.99 8.34 -6.59
CA ILE A 58 -6.52 7.75 -7.84
C ILE A 58 -5.93 6.36 -8.06
N CYS A 59 -4.61 6.20 -7.90
CA CYS A 59 -3.94 4.91 -8.00
C CYS A 59 -4.47 3.91 -6.97
N ALA A 60 -4.58 4.30 -5.70
CA ALA A 60 -5.10 3.47 -4.63
C ALA A 60 -6.54 2.99 -4.91
N LEU A 61 -7.42 3.90 -5.32
CA LEU A 61 -8.81 3.59 -5.64
C LEU A 61 -8.91 2.65 -6.84
N ALA A 62 -8.15 2.93 -7.91
CA ALA A 62 -8.16 2.13 -9.12
C ALA A 62 -7.63 0.71 -8.87
N THR A 63 -6.49 0.57 -8.16
CA THR A 63 -5.95 -0.75 -7.79
C THR A 63 -6.97 -1.54 -6.98
N THR A 64 -7.52 -0.96 -5.91
CA THR A 64 -8.49 -1.67 -5.05
C THR A 64 -9.76 -2.04 -5.83
N THR A 65 -10.24 -1.14 -6.69
CA THR A 65 -11.44 -1.37 -7.51
C THR A 65 -11.22 -2.50 -8.51
N ILE A 66 -10.12 -2.49 -9.24
CA ILE A 66 -9.81 -3.53 -10.23
C ILE A 66 -9.63 -4.88 -9.52
N GLU A 67 -8.94 -4.92 -8.38
CA GLU A 67 -8.77 -6.14 -7.59
C GLU A 67 -10.12 -6.69 -7.12
N SER A 68 -11.01 -5.82 -6.63
CA SER A 68 -12.36 -6.22 -6.21
C SER A 68 -13.23 -6.76 -7.34
N ILE A 69 -13.05 -6.26 -8.56
CA ILE A 69 -13.75 -6.77 -9.75
C ILE A 69 -13.21 -8.15 -10.10
N ILE A 70 -11.89 -8.33 -10.12
CA ILE A 70 -11.23 -9.61 -10.43
C ILE A 70 -11.62 -10.70 -9.41
N CYS A 71 -11.74 -10.31 -8.15
CA CYS A 71 -12.01 -11.21 -7.04
C CYS A 71 -13.49 -11.33 -6.67
N ASP A 72 -14.39 -10.79 -7.50
CA ASP A 72 -15.85 -10.84 -7.37
C ASP A 72 -16.40 -10.32 -6.03
N TYR A 73 -15.78 -9.26 -5.49
CA TYR A 73 -16.25 -8.54 -4.29
C TYR A 73 -16.50 -7.04 -4.52
N PHE A 74 -16.62 -6.61 -5.78
CA PHE A 74 -16.92 -5.22 -6.11
C PHE A 74 -18.21 -4.74 -5.44
N LEU A 75 -18.17 -3.54 -4.85
CA LEU A 75 -19.25 -2.94 -4.02
C LEU A 75 -19.64 -3.74 -2.75
N GLN A 76 -18.87 -4.76 -2.36
CA GLN A 76 -19.08 -5.47 -1.10
C GLN A 76 -18.22 -4.86 0.02
N LEU A 77 -18.50 -5.25 1.27
CA LEU A 77 -17.77 -4.81 2.47
C LEU A 77 -16.23 -4.82 2.37
N PRO A 78 -15.57 -5.79 1.71
CA PRO A 78 -14.11 -5.77 1.55
C PRO A 78 -13.57 -4.56 0.78
N MET A 79 -14.38 -3.83 0.00
CA MET A 79 -13.96 -2.56 -0.62
C MET A 79 -13.52 -1.51 0.41
N LEU A 80 -13.90 -1.65 1.68
CA LEU A 80 -13.43 -0.79 2.77
C LEU A 80 -11.90 -0.81 2.94
N TYR A 81 -11.20 -1.85 2.45
CA TYR A 81 -9.74 -1.88 2.47
C TYR A 81 -9.08 -0.75 1.67
N VAL A 82 -9.81 -0.07 0.77
CA VAL A 82 -9.32 1.16 0.10
C VAL A 82 -8.90 2.24 1.11
N ILE A 83 -9.50 2.25 2.30
CA ILE A 83 -9.18 3.19 3.39
C ILE A 83 -7.73 2.99 3.89
N CYS A 84 -7.23 1.75 3.86
CA CYS A 84 -5.83 1.46 4.20
C CYS A 84 -4.88 2.10 3.17
N SER A 85 -5.18 1.94 1.88
CA SER A 85 -4.39 2.51 0.78
C SER A 85 -4.45 4.04 0.76
N PHE A 86 -5.61 4.63 1.05
CA PHE A 86 -5.72 6.09 1.22
C PHE A 86 -4.90 6.60 2.40
N SER A 87 -4.92 5.89 3.52
CA SER A 87 -4.09 6.24 4.68
C SER A 87 -2.60 6.18 4.35
N ALA A 88 -2.16 5.17 3.59
CA ALA A 88 -0.78 5.09 3.10
C ALA A 88 -0.38 6.31 2.26
N VAL A 89 -1.26 6.77 1.36
CA VAL A 89 -1.04 7.99 0.54
C VAL A 89 -0.90 9.23 1.43
N LEU A 90 -1.80 9.42 2.39
CA LEU A 90 -1.79 10.60 3.26
C LEU A 90 -0.54 10.64 4.15
N ILE A 91 -0.17 9.52 4.76
CA ILE A 91 1.05 9.41 5.58
C ILE A 91 2.28 9.65 4.68
N CYS A 92 2.35 9.02 3.51
CA CYS A 92 3.44 9.23 2.55
C CYS A 92 3.57 10.72 2.16
N GLN A 93 2.46 11.39 1.91
CA GLN A 93 2.43 12.81 1.55
C GLN A 93 3.02 13.70 2.66
N ILE A 94 2.76 13.39 3.93
CA ILE A 94 3.34 14.11 5.08
C ILE A 94 4.87 13.97 5.07
N PHE A 95 5.38 12.75 4.86
CA PHE A 95 6.82 12.46 4.92
C PHE A 95 7.60 12.87 3.67
N LYS A 96 6.92 13.05 2.53
CA LYS A 96 7.53 13.32 1.22
C LYS A 96 8.58 14.42 1.24
N ASN A 97 8.24 15.59 1.80
CA ASN A 97 9.16 16.74 1.78
C ASN A 97 10.40 16.48 2.64
N PHE A 98 10.24 15.84 3.81
CA PHE A 98 11.36 15.49 4.67
C PHE A 98 12.34 14.51 4.00
N ILE A 99 11.81 13.53 3.26
CA ILE A 99 12.62 12.53 2.54
C ILE A 99 13.38 13.15 1.36
N PHE A 100 12.73 14.02 0.57
CA PHE A 100 13.34 14.55 -0.66
C PHE A 100 14.19 15.81 -0.45
N ASN A 101 13.99 16.56 0.63
CA ASN A 101 14.74 17.80 0.89
C ASN A 101 15.97 17.60 1.78
N THR A 102 16.18 16.40 2.35
CA THR A 102 17.41 16.11 3.10
C THR A 102 18.52 15.64 2.17
N ASP A 103 19.70 16.27 2.27
CA ASP A 103 20.90 15.85 1.54
C ASP A 103 21.65 14.72 2.28
N ILE A 104 21.42 14.58 3.58
CA ILE A 104 22.09 13.59 4.42
C ILE A 104 21.39 12.22 4.27
N ILE A 105 22.14 11.23 3.78
CA ILE A 105 21.61 9.90 3.48
C ILE A 105 21.08 9.18 4.71
N ILE A 106 21.76 9.26 5.86
CA ILE A 106 21.31 8.59 7.08
C ILE A 106 19.98 9.16 7.58
N VAL A 107 19.82 10.49 7.52
CA VAL A 107 18.57 11.17 7.87
C VAL A 107 17.44 10.76 6.92
N ARG A 108 17.74 10.60 5.63
CA ARG A 108 16.77 10.11 4.64
C ARG A 108 16.28 8.70 4.97
N ILE A 109 17.22 7.80 5.28
CA ILE A 109 16.91 6.42 5.68
C ILE A 109 16.06 6.42 6.95
N SER A 110 16.37 7.28 7.93
CA SER A 110 15.55 7.44 9.14
C SER A 110 14.13 7.88 8.81
N TYR A 111 13.93 8.87 7.93
CA TYR A 111 12.58 9.28 7.53
C TYR A 111 11.82 8.18 6.79
N LEU A 112 12.48 7.40 5.93
CA LEU A 112 11.85 6.25 5.28
C LEU A 112 11.42 5.20 6.31
N PHE A 113 12.29 4.91 7.29
CA PHE A 113 11.99 3.96 8.36
C PHE A 113 10.81 4.41 9.24
N ILE A 114 10.79 5.69 9.65
CA ILE A 114 9.68 6.26 10.42
C ILE A 114 8.38 6.22 9.60
N LEU A 115 8.45 6.53 8.30
CA LEU A 115 7.32 6.40 7.38
C LEU A 115 6.81 4.95 7.33
N SER A 116 7.69 3.95 7.22
CA SER A 116 7.31 2.53 7.23
C SER A 116 6.59 2.13 8.52
N ILE A 117 7.11 2.55 9.67
CA ILE A 117 6.52 2.26 10.99
C ILE A 117 5.16 2.94 11.12
N ALA A 118 5.05 4.22 10.75
CA ALA A 118 3.79 4.96 10.82
C ALA A 118 2.71 4.30 9.94
N MET A 119 3.06 3.91 8.72
CA MET A 119 2.17 3.15 7.84
C MET A 119 1.82 1.79 8.45
N CYS A 120 2.78 1.05 8.99
CA CYS A 120 2.55 -0.26 9.60
C CYS A 120 1.52 -0.18 10.74
N ILE A 121 1.69 0.76 11.68
CA ILE A 121 0.79 0.91 12.83
C ILE A 121 -0.62 1.26 12.34
N ILE A 122 -0.75 2.31 11.52
CA ILE A 122 -2.05 2.81 11.08
C ILE A 122 -2.79 1.77 10.24
N ILE A 123 -2.11 1.13 9.29
CA ILE A 123 -2.71 0.13 8.39
C ILE A 123 -3.04 -1.16 9.14
N SER A 124 -2.26 -1.57 10.15
CA SER A 124 -2.59 -2.75 10.96
C SER A 124 -3.85 -2.53 11.79
N VAL A 125 -3.99 -1.34 12.39
CA VAL A 125 -5.19 -0.97 13.16
C VAL A 125 -6.41 -0.87 12.24
N LEU A 126 -6.33 -0.08 11.16
CA LEU A 126 -7.44 0.08 10.21
C LEU A 126 -7.83 -1.26 9.58
N GLY A 127 -6.84 -2.02 9.12
CA GLY A 127 -7.05 -3.32 8.52
C GLY A 127 -7.71 -4.30 9.49
N GLY A 128 -7.30 -4.32 10.76
CA GLY A 128 -7.91 -5.20 11.78
C GLY A 128 -9.35 -4.81 12.13
N ILE A 129 -9.65 -3.51 12.17
CA ILE A 129 -11.03 -3.01 12.36
C ILE A 129 -11.90 -3.42 11.16
N ILE A 130 -11.45 -3.14 9.94
CA ILE A 130 -12.17 -3.48 8.69
C ILE A 130 -12.41 -4.99 8.61
N ASP A 131 -11.40 -5.80 8.93
CA ASP A 131 -11.51 -7.26 8.92
C ASP A 131 -12.55 -7.77 9.92
N THR A 132 -12.58 -7.17 11.12
CA THR A 132 -13.59 -7.49 12.14
C THR A 132 -15.00 -7.14 11.65
N ILE A 133 -15.18 -5.99 11.01
CA ILE A 133 -16.46 -5.59 10.40
C ILE A 133 -16.84 -6.58 9.29
N CYS A 134 -15.91 -6.93 8.40
CA CYS A 134 -16.16 -7.85 7.30
C CYS A 134 -16.59 -9.23 7.80
N VAL A 135 -15.89 -9.81 8.77
CA VAL A 135 -16.24 -11.12 9.34
C VAL A 135 -17.58 -11.08 10.09
N THR A 136 -17.92 -9.96 10.73
CA THR A 136 -19.15 -9.84 11.52
C THR A 136 -20.39 -9.63 10.65
N TYR A 137 -20.28 -8.81 9.60
CA TYR A 137 -21.43 -8.34 8.82
C TYR A 137 -21.49 -8.89 7.40
N SER A 138 -20.44 -9.57 6.96
CA SER A 138 -20.43 -10.30 5.71
C SER A 138 -20.17 -11.77 6.02
N ASN A 139 -20.93 -12.69 5.41
CA ASN A 139 -20.53 -14.09 5.31
C ASN A 139 -19.33 -14.25 4.35
N TYR A 140 -18.42 -13.27 4.34
CA TYR A 140 -17.27 -13.20 3.49
C TYR A 140 -16.26 -14.24 3.95
N LYS A 141 -16.26 -15.38 3.26
CA LYS A 141 -15.08 -16.22 3.16
C LYS A 141 -14.20 -15.59 2.11
N SER A 142 -13.08 -15.00 2.51
CA SER A 142 -12.13 -14.46 1.53
C SER A 142 -11.72 -15.58 0.58
N TYR A 143 -11.91 -15.36 -0.72
CA TYR A 143 -11.50 -16.30 -1.77
C TYR A 143 -9.97 -16.40 -1.87
N TYR A 144 -9.25 -15.45 -1.29
CA TYR A 144 -7.79 -15.44 -1.22
C TYR A 144 -7.33 -15.63 0.22
N PRO A 145 -6.22 -16.35 0.46
CA PRO A 145 -5.60 -16.37 1.76
C PRO A 145 -5.17 -14.94 2.10
N VAL A 146 -5.86 -14.28 3.03
CA VAL A 146 -5.45 -12.96 3.50
C VAL A 146 -4.09 -13.17 4.16
N ALA A 147 -3.06 -12.42 3.76
CA ALA A 147 -1.71 -12.61 4.30
C ALA A 147 -1.70 -12.70 5.84
N SER A 148 -2.55 -11.91 6.51
CA SER A 148 -2.73 -11.89 7.96
C SER A 148 -3.24 -13.18 8.59
N ASP A 149 -3.91 -14.05 7.83
CA ASP A 149 -4.49 -15.30 8.33
C ASP A 149 -3.42 -16.30 8.76
N PHE A 150 -2.18 -16.14 8.28
CA PHE A 150 -1.05 -16.97 8.69
C PHE A 150 -0.80 -16.93 10.21
N PHE A 151 -0.96 -15.76 10.84
CA PHE A 151 -0.66 -15.58 12.26
C PHE A 151 -1.90 -15.66 13.18
N LYS A 152 -3.12 -15.49 12.64
CA LYS A 152 -4.36 -15.47 13.45
C LYS A 152 -4.54 -16.69 14.36
N PRO A 153 -4.33 -17.95 13.92
CA PRO A 153 -4.58 -19.12 14.77
C PRO A 153 -3.78 -19.13 16.07
N ASN A 154 -2.54 -18.62 16.03
CA ASN A 154 -1.67 -18.58 17.20
C ASN A 154 -2.16 -17.56 18.23
N PHE A 155 -2.67 -16.41 17.78
CA PHE A 155 -3.22 -15.38 18.66
C PHE A 155 -4.57 -15.77 19.25
N ILE A 156 -5.40 -16.50 18.50
CA ILE A 156 -6.64 -17.09 19.02
C ILE A 156 -6.34 -18.07 20.16
N LYS A 157 -5.32 -18.93 19.98
CA LYS A 157 -4.87 -19.86 21.03
C LYS A 157 -4.38 -19.16 22.30
N LEU A 158 -3.87 -17.93 22.17
CA LEU A 158 -3.46 -17.08 23.30
C LEU A 158 -4.63 -16.36 23.98
N GLY A 159 -5.88 -16.60 23.54
CA GLY A 159 -7.08 -16.02 24.16
C GLY A 159 -7.34 -14.56 23.80
N LEU A 160 -6.72 -14.04 22.73
CA LEU A 160 -6.97 -12.68 22.27
C LEU A 160 -8.40 -12.55 21.71
N SER A 161 -9.01 -11.38 21.93
CA SER A 161 -10.31 -11.05 21.31
C SER A 161 -10.20 -11.08 19.78
N GLN A 162 -11.33 -11.20 19.08
CA GLN A 162 -11.35 -11.20 17.61
C GLN A 162 -10.70 -9.93 17.03
N LEU A 163 -11.05 -8.75 17.58
CA LEU A 163 -10.44 -7.49 17.18
C LEU A 163 -8.93 -7.47 17.46
N GLY A 164 -8.52 -7.90 18.66
CA GLY A 164 -7.10 -7.97 19.04
C GLY A 164 -6.30 -8.89 18.12
N THR A 165 -6.86 -10.06 17.81
CA THR A 165 -6.28 -11.03 16.87
C THR A 165 -6.11 -10.41 15.48
N ASN A 166 -7.15 -9.76 14.94
CA ASN A 166 -7.13 -9.17 13.60
C ASN A 166 -6.16 -7.98 13.46
N ILE A 167 -5.90 -7.26 14.56
CA ILE A 167 -4.90 -6.18 14.59
C ILE A 167 -3.49 -6.75 14.75
N ILE A 168 -3.26 -7.60 15.76
CA ILE A 168 -1.92 -8.09 16.11
C ILE A 168 -1.34 -8.99 15.02
N SER A 169 -2.17 -9.83 14.37
CA SER A 169 -1.72 -10.71 13.28
C SER A 169 -1.20 -9.96 12.06
N ARG A 170 -1.58 -8.68 11.88
CA ARG A 170 -1.14 -7.84 10.77
C ARG A 170 0.21 -7.19 10.99
N PHE A 171 0.63 -6.98 12.24
CA PHE A 171 1.89 -6.28 12.53
C PHE A 171 3.13 -6.95 11.91
N PRO A 172 3.35 -8.28 12.07
CA PRO A 172 4.52 -8.95 11.50
C PRO A 172 4.61 -8.86 9.97
N ILE A 173 3.44 -8.81 9.31
CA ILE A 173 3.36 -8.72 7.85
C ILE A 173 3.54 -7.28 7.41
N ASN A 174 2.78 -6.36 8.00
CA ASN A 174 2.80 -4.95 7.64
C ASN A 174 4.14 -4.30 7.94
N ILE A 175 4.91 -4.74 8.94
CA ILE A 175 6.23 -4.14 9.18
C ILE A 175 7.17 -4.44 8.01
N VAL A 176 7.22 -5.69 7.55
CA VAL A 176 8.06 -6.11 6.42
C VAL A 176 7.55 -5.47 5.13
N ASP A 177 6.25 -5.58 4.90
CA ASP A 177 5.59 -5.08 3.70
C ASP A 177 5.75 -3.56 3.53
N ARG A 178 5.60 -2.78 4.61
CA ARG A 178 5.74 -1.32 4.57
C ARG A 178 7.19 -0.86 4.48
N LEU A 179 8.14 -1.61 5.03
CA LEU A 179 9.57 -1.37 4.80
C LEU A 179 9.89 -1.55 3.31
N ILE A 180 9.53 -2.70 2.73
CA ILE A 180 9.76 -2.96 1.31
C ILE A 180 9.09 -1.89 0.45
N THR A 181 7.82 -1.58 0.72
CA THR A 181 7.03 -0.62 -0.05
C THR A 181 7.65 0.77 -0.05
N SER A 182 7.98 1.32 1.12
CA SER A 182 8.51 2.68 1.24
C SER A 182 9.89 2.84 0.58
N PHE A 183 10.78 1.85 0.74
CA PHE A 183 12.12 1.90 0.16
C PHE A 183 12.10 1.68 -1.35
N ILE A 184 11.39 0.67 -1.86
CA ILE A 184 11.28 0.43 -3.30
C ILE A 184 10.61 1.64 -3.98
N ALA A 185 9.52 2.17 -3.41
CA ALA A 185 8.84 3.32 -3.98
C ALA A 185 9.74 4.57 -4.06
N TYR A 186 10.57 4.79 -3.03
CA TYR A 186 11.55 5.86 -3.04
C TYR A 186 12.59 5.67 -4.16
N ILE A 187 13.14 4.45 -4.30
CA ILE A 187 14.11 4.11 -5.36
C ILE A 187 13.49 4.35 -6.74
N LEU A 188 12.28 3.85 -6.98
CA LEU A 188 11.57 4.06 -8.25
C LEU A 188 11.36 5.55 -8.54
N ALA A 189 10.96 6.34 -7.54
CA ALA A 189 10.77 7.78 -7.69
C ALA A 189 12.07 8.53 -8.01
N VAL A 190 13.20 8.14 -7.41
CA VAL A 190 14.51 8.73 -7.72
C VAL A 190 14.99 8.34 -9.12
N CYS A 191 14.88 7.06 -9.48
CA CYS A 191 15.23 6.56 -10.81
C CYS A 191 14.44 7.31 -11.90
N TYR A 192 13.13 7.46 -11.70
CA TYR A 192 12.27 8.23 -12.60
C TYR A 192 12.76 9.67 -12.76
N LYS A 193 13.00 10.38 -11.64
CA LYS A 193 13.47 11.79 -11.67
C LYS A 193 14.85 11.94 -12.34
N LYS A 194 15.70 10.92 -12.26
CA LYS A 194 17.02 10.91 -12.91
C LYS A 194 16.89 10.73 -14.41
N ILE A 195 16.08 9.77 -14.85
CA ILE A 195 15.82 9.51 -16.28
C ILE A 195 15.14 10.72 -16.92
N SER A 196 14.12 11.29 -16.27
CA SER A 196 13.36 12.43 -16.82
C SER A 196 14.17 13.74 -16.93
N LYS A 197 15.28 13.87 -16.20
CA LYS A 197 16.20 15.02 -16.31
C LYS A 197 17.24 14.85 -17.42
N GLN A 198 17.43 13.62 -17.90
CA GLN A 198 18.37 13.30 -18.98
C GLN A 198 17.70 13.32 -20.38
N SER A 199 16.37 13.37 -20.43
CA SER A 199 15.53 13.47 -21.63
C SER A 199 15.05 14.89 -21.90
#